data_AF-A0A3D3NVQ0-F1
#
_entry.id   AF-A0A3D3NVQ0-F1
#
_cell.length_a   1.000
_cell.length_b   1.000
_cell.length_c   1.000
_cell.angle_alpha   90.00
_cell.angle_beta   90.00
_cell.angle_gamma   90.00
#
_symmetry.space_group_name_H-M   'P 1'
#
loop_
_entity.id
_entity.type
_entity.pdbx_description
1 polymer ?
#
loop_
_entity_poly.entity_id
_entity_poly.type
_entity_poly.pdbx_seq_one_letter_code
_entity_poly.pdbx_strand_id
1 'polypeptide(L)'
;ELRGGRVYNRFGIQNTYHPHGFDWVDQYLVNTRMLGDDSLTTIGAEITWIAPLPWTSQFDFAIGVAPGHEEHDHGGFTGRYNPDESHFGEDQTLVVANWTNIWNYNDFHQFRGGFSGAWGDNHSGFRTSVYGAHFEYQWRQNGFEPGGRYFRVRSEAMFNRFRVEDEFGIRDNPAPQKDFGAYLSFLYGMPNNLELGLRTEYVAGNHETEQDARFRASPGITWYANAARTLRLRLQYNYDHSNMRGTDHAIWAQCSIAWGGPEVR
;
A
#
# COMPACT_ATOMS: atom_id res chain seq x y z
N GLU A 1 -13.49 -10.59 -14.93
CA GLU A 1 -14.22 -9.39 -14.48
C GLU A 1 -13.80 -8.22 -15.37
N LEU A 2 -14.70 -7.28 -15.62
CA LEU A 2 -14.39 -6.00 -16.27
C LEU A 2 -14.86 -4.87 -15.36
N ARG A 3 -13.98 -3.94 -15.02
CA ARG A 3 -14.29 -2.74 -14.24
C ARG A 3 -14.01 -1.49 -15.08
N GLY A 4 -14.73 -0.41 -14.84
CA GLY A 4 -14.52 0.85 -15.53
C GLY A 4 -14.93 2.06 -14.68
N GLY A 5 -14.38 3.22 -14.99
CA GLY A 5 -14.54 4.45 -14.21
C GLY A 5 -13.31 4.74 -13.35
N ARG A 6 -13.49 5.41 -12.21
CA ARG A 6 -12.42 5.62 -11.23
C ARG A 6 -12.29 4.38 -10.35
N VAL A 7 -11.16 3.69 -10.44
CA VAL A 7 -10.91 2.43 -9.72
C VAL A 7 -9.61 2.48 -8.93
N TYR A 8 -9.59 1.82 -7.77
CA TYR A 8 -8.34 1.46 -7.10
C TYR A 8 -7.66 0.36 -7.91
N ASN A 9 -6.46 0.67 -8.42
CA ASN A 9 -5.72 -0.31 -9.19
C ASN A 9 -5.31 -1.45 -8.28
N ARG A 10 -5.39 -2.67 -8.80
CA ARG A 10 -4.82 -3.84 -8.12
C ARG A 10 -3.29 -3.75 -8.19
N PHE A 11 -2.67 -3.18 -7.15
CA PHE A 11 -1.22 -3.13 -6.97
C PHE A 11 -0.89 -3.57 -5.54
N GLY A 12 -0.21 -4.71 -5.39
CA GLY A 12 -0.03 -5.34 -4.08
C GLY A 12 -1.36 -5.80 -3.46
N ILE A 13 -1.36 -5.88 -2.14
CA ILE A 13 -2.49 -6.22 -1.28
C ILE A 13 -3.09 -4.95 -0.67
N GLN A 14 -2.26 -4.00 -0.24
CA GLN A 14 -2.73 -2.85 0.53
C GLN A 14 -3.44 -1.79 -0.32
N ASN A 15 -3.00 -1.55 -1.56
CA ASN A 15 -3.59 -0.51 -2.44
C ASN A 15 -5.06 -0.77 -2.79
N THR A 16 -5.54 -2.01 -2.62
CA THR A 16 -6.91 -2.40 -2.97
C THR A 16 -7.93 -2.08 -1.89
N TYR A 17 -7.50 -1.58 -0.73
CA TYR A 17 -8.39 -1.26 0.39
C TYR A 17 -8.63 0.23 0.51
N HIS A 18 -9.85 0.61 0.87
CA HIS A 18 -10.14 1.95 1.35
C HIS A 18 -9.53 2.14 2.75
N PRO A 19 -9.18 3.37 3.18
CA PRO A 19 -8.69 3.63 4.54
C PRO A 19 -9.52 3.01 5.69
N HIS A 20 -10.83 2.87 5.51
CA HIS A 20 -11.69 2.21 6.51
C HIS A 20 -11.42 0.70 6.63
N GLY A 21 -10.93 0.06 5.57
CA GLY A 21 -10.55 -1.35 5.52
C GLY A 21 -9.18 -1.63 6.13
N PHE A 22 -8.38 -0.61 6.45
CA PHE A 22 -7.02 -0.80 6.94
C PHE A 22 -6.96 -1.52 8.30
N ASP A 23 -5.93 -2.34 8.43
CA ASP A 23 -5.58 -3.02 9.68
C ASP A 23 -4.90 -2.08 10.69
N TRP A 24 -4.42 -0.94 10.22
CA TRP A 24 -3.71 0.09 10.98
C TRP A 24 -4.42 1.44 10.84
N VAL A 25 -4.17 2.37 11.75
CA VAL A 25 -4.80 3.70 11.72
C VAL A 25 -4.32 4.50 10.50
N ASP A 26 -3.07 4.32 10.13
CA ASP A 26 -2.33 5.02 9.08
C ASP A 26 -1.85 4.06 7.98
N GLN A 27 -1.66 4.62 6.79
CA GLN A 27 -1.11 3.91 5.63
C GLN A 27 0.34 3.46 5.89
N TYR A 28 0.78 2.43 5.17
CA TYR A 28 2.17 1.99 5.23
C TYR A 28 3.10 2.97 4.52
N LEU A 29 4.29 3.20 5.09
CA LEU A 29 5.33 4.10 4.58
C LEU A 29 5.63 3.83 3.11
N VAL A 30 5.86 2.56 2.74
CA VAL A 30 6.18 2.21 1.35
C VAL A 30 5.03 2.50 0.38
N ASN A 31 3.79 2.32 0.81
CA ASN A 31 2.62 2.58 -0.04
C ASN A 31 2.49 4.07 -0.32
N THR A 32 2.50 4.91 0.72
CA THR A 32 2.52 6.37 0.56
C THR A 32 3.69 6.82 -0.32
N ARG A 33 4.89 6.31 -0.01
CA ARG A 33 6.13 6.71 -0.67
C ARG A 33 6.17 6.39 -2.17
N MET A 34 5.56 5.29 -2.58
CA MET A 34 5.67 4.77 -3.95
C MET A 34 4.42 5.03 -4.79
N LEU A 35 3.25 5.12 -4.16
CA LEU A 35 1.95 5.17 -4.82
C LEU A 35 1.20 6.48 -4.54
N GLY A 36 1.77 7.38 -3.73
CA GLY A 36 1.12 8.60 -3.26
C GLY A 36 0.25 8.37 -2.03
N ASP A 37 -0.18 9.45 -1.39
CA ASP A 37 -0.98 9.42 -0.16
C ASP A 37 -2.37 8.81 -0.38
N ASP A 38 -2.98 9.06 -1.53
CA ASP A 38 -4.36 8.67 -1.86
C ASP A 38 -4.49 7.27 -2.48
N SER A 39 -3.42 6.47 -2.46
CA SER A 39 -3.32 5.18 -3.15
C SER A 39 -3.42 5.29 -4.68
N LEU A 40 -2.86 4.30 -5.38
CA LEU A 40 -2.81 4.31 -6.84
C LEU A 40 -4.20 4.06 -7.43
N THR A 41 -4.82 5.10 -7.98
CA THR A 41 -6.11 5.02 -8.68
C THR A 41 -5.98 5.41 -10.15
N THR A 42 -6.85 4.89 -11.00
CA THR A 42 -6.95 5.29 -12.42
C THR A 42 -8.39 5.61 -12.76
N ILE A 43 -8.58 6.57 -13.68
CA ILE A 43 -9.84 6.73 -14.42
C ILE A 43 -9.66 6.00 -15.74
N GLY A 44 -10.30 4.84 -15.90
CA GLY A 44 -10.08 3.99 -17.06
C GLY A 44 -10.84 2.67 -17.00
N ALA A 45 -10.20 1.61 -17.48
CA ALA A 45 -10.74 0.27 -17.52
C ALA A 45 -9.73 -0.74 -16.93
N GLU A 46 -10.26 -1.76 -16.28
CA GLU A 46 -9.48 -2.87 -15.76
C GLU A 46 -10.11 -4.20 -16.14
N ILE A 47 -9.28 -5.13 -16.61
CA ILE A 47 -9.66 -6.51 -16.90
C ILE A 47 -8.98 -7.42 -15.88
N THR A 48 -9.77 -8.33 -15.31
CA THR A 48 -9.26 -9.44 -14.49
C THR A 48 -9.56 -10.76 -15.13
N TRP A 49 -8.51 -11.57 -15.26
CA TRP A 49 -8.56 -12.94 -15.70
C TRP A 49 -8.10 -13.87 -14.59
N ILE A 50 -8.83 -14.96 -14.37
CA ILE A 50 -8.46 -16.01 -13.43
C ILE A 50 -8.08 -17.24 -14.25
N ALA A 51 -6.85 -17.73 -14.08
CA ALA A 51 -6.37 -18.90 -14.79
C ALA A 51 -7.10 -20.18 -14.29
N PRO A 52 -7.40 -21.13 -15.19
CA PRO A 52 -8.06 -22.39 -14.83
C PRO A 52 -7.08 -23.37 -14.17
N LEU A 53 -6.57 -23.01 -12.99
CA LEU A 53 -5.63 -23.80 -12.20
C LEU A 53 -6.32 -24.31 -10.91
N PRO A 54 -5.77 -25.35 -10.25
CA PRO A 54 -6.31 -25.86 -8.98
C PRO A 54 -6.21 -24.86 -7.80
N TRP A 55 -5.49 -23.76 -7.98
CA TRP A 55 -5.41 -22.64 -7.05
C TRP A 55 -5.83 -21.35 -7.77
N THR A 56 -6.17 -20.30 -7.02
CA THR A 56 -6.51 -19.01 -7.65
C THR A 56 -5.23 -18.38 -8.17
N SER A 57 -5.13 -18.18 -9.48
CA SER A 57 -4.10 -17.36 -10.10
C SER A 57 -4.79 -16.26 -10.89
N GLN A 58 -4.71 -15.05 -10.37
CA GLN A 58 -5.42 -13.87 -10.87
C GLN A 58 -4.43 -12.94 -11.56
N PHE A 59 -4.76 -12.54 -12.78
CA PHE A 59 -4.05 -11.53 -13.55
C PHE A 59 -4.97 -10.33 -13.74
N ASP A 60 -4.47 -9.16 -13.38
CA ASP A 60 -5.17 -7.90 -13.51
C ASP A 60 -4.39 -6.98 -14.43
N PHE A 61 -5.08 -6.31 -15.34
CA PHE A 61 -4.51 -5.32 -16.22
C PHE A 61 -5.42 -4.10 -16.26
N ALA A 62 -4.91 -2.95 -15.82
CA ALA A 62 -5.59 -1.67 -15.86
C ALA A 62 -4.89 -0.72 -16.83
N ILE A 63 -5.69 0.05 -17.56
CA ILE A 63 -5.23 1.17 -18.38
C ILE A 63 -6.18 2.35 -18.16
N GLY A 64 -5.61 3.53 -17.95
CA GLY A 64 -6.38 4.75 -17.74
C GLY A 64 -5.47 5.95 -17.57
N VAL A 65 -6.02 7.01 -17.03
CA VAL A 65 -5.26 8.20 -16.64
C VAL A 65 -5.20 8.31 -15.12
N ALA A 66 -4.09 8.86 -14.60
CA ALA A 66 -4.04 9.24 -13.19
C ALA A 66 -5.02 10.40 -12.96
N PRO A 67 -5.88 10.34 -11.92
CA PRO A 67 -6.76 11.46 -11.61
C PRO A 67 -5.92 12.66 -11.18
N GLY A 68 -6.40 13.87 -11.48
CA GLY A 68 -5.82 15.07 -10.91
C GLY A 68 -6.00 15.12 -9.39
N HIS A 69 -5.00 15.65 -8.70
CA HIS A 69 -5.01 15.91 -7.27
C HIS A 69 -4.95 17.43 -7.07
N GLU A 70 -5.66 17.95 -6.06
CA GLU A 70 -5.46 19.35 -5.68
C GLU A 70 -4.01 19.49 -5.20
N GLU A 71 -3.24 20.37 -5.84
CA GLU A 71 -1.88 20.72 -5.42
C GLU A 71 -1.93 21.18 -3.96
N HIS A 72 -1.57 20.29 -3.05
CA HIS A 72 -1.15 20.71 -1.73
C HIS A 72 0.25 21.31 -1.91
N ASP A 73 0.32 22.63 -1.77
CA ASP A 73 1.56 23.41 -1.80
C ASP A 73 2.51 22.89 -0.71
N HIS A 74 3.31 21.88 -1.08
CA HIS A 74 4.36 21.33 -0.23
C HIS A 74 5.49 22.35 -0.23
N GLY A 75 5.48 23.20 0.79
CA GLY A 75 6.32 24.39 0.88
C GLY A 75 7.78 24.16 0.46
N GLY A 76 8.26 25.05 -0.41
CA GLY A 76 9.67 25.34 -0.69
C GLY A 76 10.60 24.13 -0.73
N PHE A 77 10.50 23.30 -1.77
CA PHE A 77 11.51 22.29 -2.06
C PHE A 77 12.86 22.97 -2.35
N THR A 78 13.94 22.54 -1.65
CA THR A 78 15.29 23.11 -1.82
C THR A 78 16.28 22.16 -2.51
N GLY A 79 15.86 20.93 -2.79
CA GLY A 79 16.71 19.91 -3.39
C GLY A 79 16.82 20.06 -4.91
N ARG A 80 17.64 19.20 -5.52
CA ARG A 80 17.84 19.19 -6.98
C ARG A 80 16.70 18.54 -7.75
N TYR A 81 16.10 17.51 -7.16
CA TYR A 81 15.13 16.64 -7.79
C TYR A 81 13.91 16.51 -6.89
N ASN A 82 12.80 17.17 -7.23
CA ASN A 82 11.59 17.14 -6.42
C ASN A 82 10.97 15.72 -6.46
N PRO A 83 10.98 14.96 -5.35
CA PRO A 83 10.42 13.61 -5.36
C PRO A 83 8.91 13.57 -5.54
N ASP A 84 8.19 14.64 -5.21
CA ASP A 84 6.73 14.67 -5.31
C ASP A 84 6.29 14.67 -6.78
N GLU A 85 7.11 15.25 -7.65
CA GLU A 85 6.92 15.19 -9.10
C GLU A 85 7.15 13.79 -9.69
N SER A 86 7.71 12.85 -8.92
CA SER A 86 7.95 11.48 -9.39
C SER A 86 6.68 10.65 -9.50
N HIS A 87 5.59 11.07 -8.85
CA HIS A 87 4.28 10.43 -8.94
C HIS A 87 3.68 10.56 -10.34
N PHE A 88 2.84 9.60 -10.73
CA PHE A 88 2.21 9.59 -12.05
C PHE A 88 1.43 10.89 -12.29
N GLY A 89 1.75 11.56 -13.39
CA GLY A 89 1.25 12.89 -13.70
C GLY A 89 -0.22 12.84 -14.07
N GLU A 90 -0.92 13.94 -13.77
CA GLU A 90 -2.32 14.10 -14.14
C GLU A 90 -2.51 13.95 -15.66
N ASP A 91 -3.63 13.32 -16.04
CA ASP A 91 -3.99 13.06 -17.44
C ASP A 91 -2.96 12.21 -18.23
N GLN A 92 -1.89 11.73 -17.59
CA GLN A 92 -0.93 10.82 -18.21
C GLN A 92 -1.46 9.40 -18.23
N THR A 93 -1.19 8.69 -19.33
CA THR A 93 -1.57 7.28 -19.44
C THR A 93 -0.78 6.44 -18.44
N LEU A 94 -1.51 5.76 -17.56
CA LEU A 94 -1.01 4.84 -16.56
C LEU A 94 -1.46 3.42 -16.92
N VAL A 95 -0.49 2.51 -16.93
CA VAL A 95 -0.72 1.07 -17.08
C VAL A 95 -0.35 0.40 -15.77
N VAL A 96 -1.25 -0.43 -15.23
CA VAL A 96 -0.98 -1.25 -14.06
C VAL A 96 -1.21 -2.71 -14.40
N ALA A 97 -0.25 -3.56 -14.04
CA ALA A 97 -0.38 -5.01 -14.13
C ALA A 97 -0.17 -5.64 -12.75
N ASN A 98 -0.98 -6.64 -12.44
CA ASN A 98 -0.83 -7.42 -11.22
C ASN A 98 -1.02 -8.90 -11.48
N TRP A 99 -0.26 -9.71 -10.77
CA TRP A 99 -0.39 -11.15 -10.75
C TRP A 99 -0.36 -11.63 -9.31
N THR A 100 -1.45 -12.24 -8.87
CA THR A 100 -1.63 -12.74 -7.50
C THR A 100 -2.02 -14.20 -7.53
N ASN A 101 -1.35 -15.02 -6.71
CA ASN A 101 -1.72 -16.41 -6.46
C ASN A 101 -2.27 -16.55 -5.05
N ILE A 102 -3.35 -17.30 -4.87
CA ILE A 102 -3.89 -17.71 -3.58
C ILE A 102 -3.96 -19.23 -3.55
N TRP A 103 -3.23 -19.82 -2.61
CA TRP A 103 -3.16 -21.26 -2.39
C TRP A 103 -3.60 -21.62 -0.97
N ASN A 104 -4.65 -22.42 -0.87
CA ASN A 104 -5.10 -22.99 0.39
C ASN A 104 -4.44 -24.36 0.55
N TYR A 105 -3.46 -24.48 1.44
CA TYR A 105 -2.81 -25.77 1.69
C TYR A 105 -3.80 -26.76 2.34
N ASN A 106 -4.65 -26.24 3.22
CA ASN A 106 -5.84 -26.88 3.77
C ASN A 106 -6.79 -25.79 4.26
N ASP A 107 -7.89 -26.17 4.92
CA ASP A 107 -8.91 -25.23 5.39
C ASP A 107 -8.36 -24.21 6.39
N PHE A 108 -7.27 -24.53 7.11
CA PHE A 108 -6.68 -23.72 8.17
C PHE A 108 -5.57 -22.79 7.69
N HIS A 109 -4.91 -23.10 6.57
CA HIS A 109 -3.70 -22.41 6.11
C HIS A 109 -3.85 -21.90 4.67
N GLN A 110 -3.76 -20.58 4.52
CA GLN A 110 -3.82 -19.88 3.24
C GLN A 110 -2.54 -19.09 3.00
N PHE A 111 -2.04 -19.13 1.77
CA PHE A 111 -0.93 -18.34 1.27
C PHE A 111 -1.41 -17.49 0.11
N ARG A 112 -1.06 -16.21 0.10
CA ARG A 112 -1.25 -15.29 -1.00
C ARG A 112 0.09 -14.66 -1.36
N GLY A 113 0.42 -14.60 -2.64
CA GLY A 113 1.66 -13.97 -3.07
C GLY A 113 1.67 -13.63 -4.54
N GLY A 114 2.46 -12.63 -4.90
CA GLY A 114 2.41 -12.09 -6.25
C GLY A 114 3.32 -10.89 -6.49
N PHE A 115 3.19 -10.36 -7.69
CA PHE A 115 3.96 -9.23 -8.19
C PHE A 115 3.03 -8.21 -8.86
N SER A 116 3.41 -6.95 -8.80
CA SER A 116 2.68 -5.85 -9.43
C SER A 116 3.65 -4.88 -10.09
N GLY A 117 3.19 -4.21 -11.14
CA GLY A 117 3.95 -3.21 -11.87
C GLY A 117 3.04 -2.07 -12.30
N ALA A 118 3.52 -0.84 -12.21
CA ALA A 118 2.83 0.37 -12.65
C ALA A 118 3.79 1.21 -13.49
N TRP A 119 3.32 1.69 -14.64
CA TRP A 119 4.13 2.45 -15.57
C TRP A 119 3.32 3.58 -16.19
N GLY A 120 3.88 4.78 -16.15
CA GLY A 120 3.25 6.00 -16.63
C GLY A 120 4.25 7.14 -16.57
N ASP A 121 3.89 8.25 -17.19
CA ASP A 121 4.71 9.46 -17.14
C ASP A 121 4.31 10.26 -15.90
N ASN A 122 5.25 11.01 -15.36
CA ASN A 122 5.11 11.74 -14.09
C ASN A 122 4.86 13.24 -14.33
N HIS A 123 4.80 14.03 -13.26
CA HIS A 123 4.49 15.46 -13.36
C HIS A 123 5.55 16.23 -14.16
N SER A 124 6.82 15.84 -14.07
CA SER A 124 7.90 16.39 -14.90
C SER A 124 7.90 15.87 -16.35
N GLY A 125 6.90 15.07 -16.76
CA GLY A 125 6.80 14.49 -18.10
C GLY A 125 7.79 13.34 -18.40
N PHE A 126 8.46 12.80 -17.38
CA PHE A 126 9.36 11.67 -17.55
C PHE A 126 8.73 10.35 -17.10
N ARG A 127 9.29 9.23 -17.57
CA ARG A 127 8.80 7.90 -17.22
C ARG A 127 9.07 7.57 -15.74
N THR A 128 8.02 7.24 -15.00
CA THR A 128 8.07 6.56 -13.71
C THR A 128 7.68 5.08 -13.87
N SER A 129 8.34 4.21 -13.13
CA SER A 129 8.03 2.78 -13.08
C SER A 129 8.13 2.28 -11.65
N VAL A 130 7.06 1.67 -11.14
CA VAL A 130 6.99 1.11 -9.79
C VAL A 130 6.76 -0.39 -9.90
N TYR A 131 7.50 -1.16 -9.12
CA TYR A 131 7.40 -2.61 -9.04
C TYR A 131 7.18 -3.04 -7.60
N GLY A 132 6.29 -4.01 -7.39
CA GLY A 132 5.95 -4.53 -6.07
C GLY A 132 6.01 -6.05 -6.04
N ALA A 133 6.41 -6.59 -4.89
CA ALA A 133 6.25 -7.99 -4.54
C ALA A 133 5.49 -8.07 -3.22
N HIS A 134 4.52 -8.97 -3.13
CA HIS A 134 3.66 -9.10 -1.96
C HIS A 134 3.53 -10.54 -1.50
N PHE A 135 3.38 -10.72 -0.19
CA PHE A 135 3.16 -12.01 0.45
C PHE A 135 2.23 -11.86 1.65
N GLU A 136 1.32 -12.81 1.81
CA GLU A 136 0.49 -12.96 2.98
C GLU A 136 0.35 -14.45 3.32
N TYR A 137 0.50 -14.76 4.60
CA TYR A 137 0.16 -16.04 5.18
C TYR A 137 -0.94 -15.84 6.22
N GLN A 138 -1.96 -16.69 6.19
CA GLN A 138 -3.04 -16.66 7.15
C GLN A 138 -3.35 -18.05 7.68
N TRP A 139 -3.33 -18.17 9.01
CA TRP A 139 -3.86 -19.31 9.74
C TRP A 139 -5.17 -18.96 10.42
N ARG A 140 -6.16 -19.85 10.37
CA ARG A 140 -7.43 -19.74 11.10
C ARG A 140 -7.71 -21.03 11.86
N GLN A 141 -8.05 -20.92 13.14
CA GLN A 141 -8.29 -22.07 14.02
C GLN A 141 -9.46 -22.94 13.53
N ASN A 142 -10.52 -22.32 13.04
CA ASN A 142 -11.73 -23.00 12.55
C ASN A 142 -11.78 -23.08 11.01
N GLY A 143 -10.63 -22.84 10.35
CA GLY A 143 -10.54 -22.80 8.91
C GLY A 143 -11.46 -21.77 8.25
N PHE A 144 -12.35 -22.23 7.36
CA PHE A 144 -13.36 -21.38 6.71
C PHE A 144 -14.56 -21.04 7.60
N GLU A 145 -14.73 -21.72 8.74
CA GLU A 145 -15.83 -21.43 9.65
C GLU A 145 -15.58 -20.14 10.46
N PRO A 146 -16.66 -19.43 10.84
CA PRO A 146 -16.53 -18.21 11.64
C PRO A 146 -15.93 -18.45 13.03
N GLY A 147 -15.29 -17.40 13.55
CA GLY A 147 -14.77 -17.36 14.92
C GLY A 147 -13.42 -18.06 15.10
N GLY A 148 -13.08 -18.35 16.36
CA GLY A 148 -11.78 -18.90 16.73
C GLY A 148 -10.64 -17.89 16.66
N ARG A 149 -9.41 -18.39 16.81
CA ARG A 149 -8.19 -17.60 16.68
C ARG A 149 -7.77 -17.51 15.21
N TYR A 150 -7.05 -16.45 14.86
CA TYR A 150 -6.32 -16.39 13.60
C TYR A 150 -4.97 -15.72 13.80
N PHE A 151 -4.06 -16.03 12.89
CA PHE A 151 -2.76 -15.40 12.79
C PHE A 151 -2.53 -15.03 11.34
N ARG A 152 -2.10 -13.79 11.08
CA ARG A 152 -1.82 -13.29 9.74
C ARG A 152 -0.47 -12.61 9.73
N VAL A 153 0.33 -12.95 8.73
CA VAL A 153 1.59 -12.29 8.39
C VAL A 153 1.42 -11.68 7.01
N ARG A 154 1.71 -10.41 6.84
CA ARG A 154 1.64 -9.72 5.54
C ARG A 154 2.90 -8.88 5.33
N SER A 155 3.43 -8.90 4.12
CA SER A 155 4.57 -8.08 3.71
C SER A 155 4.42 -7.64 2.26
N GLU A 156 4.79 -6.39 2.00
CA GLU A 156 5.01 -5.88 0.65
C GLU A 156 6.38 -5.21 0.60
N ALA A 157 7.06 -5.38 -0.52
CA ALA A 157 8.26 -4.64 -0.86
C ALA A 157 8.03 -3.97 -2.21
N MET A 158 8.45 -2.73 -2.33
CA MET A 158 8.32 -1.96 -3.56
C MET A 158 9.64 -1.27 -3.89
N PHE A 159 9.87 -1.14 -5.18
CA PHE A 159 11.00 -0.42 -5.76
C PHE A 159 10.48 0.42 -6.90
N ASN A 160 10.94 1.66 -7.00
CA ASN A 160 10.64 2.52 -8.12
C ASN A 160 11.91 2.95 -8.86
N ARG A 161 11.71 3.34 -10.12
CA ARG A 161 12.70 4.03 -10.92
C ARG A 161 12.00 5.18 -11.62
N PHE A 162 12.51 6.38 -11.46
CA PHE A 162 11.92 7.60 -12.00
C PHE A 162 12.99 8.58 -12.44
N ARG A 163 12.59 9.60 -13.19
CA ARG A 163 13.38 10.80 -13.47
C ARG A 163 12.48 11.99 -13.17
N VAL A 164 13.00 13.04 -12.58
CA VAL A 164 12.26 14.29 -12.34
C VAL A 164 13.12 15.44 -12.83
N GLU A 165 12.50 16.57 -13.14
CA GLU A 165 13.20 17.74 -13.64
C GLU A 165 14.31 18.19 -12.67
N ASP A 166 15.38 18.74 -13.24
CA ASP A 166 16.47 19.34 -12.46
C ASP A 166 16.07 20.77 -12.13
N GLU A 167 15.66 21.02 -10.88
CA GLU A 167 15.19 22.32 -10.40
C GLU A 167 16.24 23.43 -10.56
N PHE A 168 17.52 23.07 -10.65
CA PHE A 168 18.61 24.02 -10.89
C PHE A 168 18.83 24.32 -12.38
N GLY A 169 18.10 23.66 -13.29
CA GLY A 169 18.21 23.84 -14.75
C GLY A 169 19.57 23.44 -15.32
N ILE A 170 20.34 22.61 -14.61
CA ILE A 170 21.73 22.27 -14.98
C ILE A 170 21.78 21.16 -16.05
N ARG A 171 20.74 20.34 -16.16
CA ARG A 171 20.68 19.19 -17.08
C ARG A 171 19.33 19.05 -17.76
N ASP A 172 19.33 19.11 -19.10
CA ASP A 172 18.14 18.82 -19.92
C ASP A 172 17.68 17.34 -19.85
N ASN A 173 18.56 16.43 -19.40
CA ASN A 173 18.23 15.02 -19.23
C ASN A 173 18.68 14.52 -17.85
N PRO A 174 17.79 14.54 -16.85
CA PRO A 174 18.12 14.20 -15.47
C PRO A 174 18.46 12.71 -15.31
N ALA A 175 19.34 12.42 -14.34
CA ALA A 175 19.75 11.05 -14.04
C ALA A 175 18.58 10.25 -13.43
N PRO A 176 18.43 8.96 -13.76
CA PRO A 176 17.38 8.14 -13.16
C PRO A 176 17.63 7.91 -11.67
N GLN A 177 16.62 8.24 -10.87
CA GLN A 177 16.54 7.99 -9.44
C GLN A 177 15.89 6.65 -9.14
N LYS A 178 16.12 6.16 -7.92
CA LYS A 178 15.63 4.89 -7.43
C LYS A 178 15.27 5.02 -5.96
N ASP A 179 14.21 4.36 -5.56
CA ASP A 179 13.83 4.23 -4.17
C ASP A 179 13.33 2.81 -3.87
N PHE A 180 13.38 2.43 -2.60
CA PHE A 180 12.97 1.13 -2.11
C PHE A 180 12.29 1.25 -0.75
N GLY A 181 11.25 0.45 -0.53
CA GLY A 181 10.67 0.29 0.79
C GLY A 181 10.01 -1.06 0.97
N ALA A 182 9.76 -1.42 2.22
CA ALA A 182 9.03 -2.62 2.56
C ALA A 182 8.35 -2.52 3.92
N TYR A 183 7.34 -3.35 4.14
CA TYR A 183 6.77 -3.56 5.46
C TYR A 183 6.62 -5.04 5.79
N LEU A 184 6.49 -5.32 7.08
CA LEU A 184 6.09 -6.61 7.63
C LEU A 184 5.08 -6.36 8.75
N SER A 185 3.95 -7.07 8.70
CA SER A 185 2.82 -6.92 9.60
C SER A 185 2.41 -8.28 10.15
N PHE A 186 2.21 -8.33 11.46
CA PHE A 186 1.71 -9.48 12.20
C PHE A 186 0.40 -9.10 12.87
N LEU A 187 -0.61 -9.95 12.72
CA LEU A 187 -1.90 -9.79 13.40
C LEU A 187 -2.33 -11.12 14.01
N TYR A 188 -2.77 -11.07 15.26
CA TYR A 188 -3.27 -12.22 15.99
C TYR A 188 -4.62 -11.89 16.60
N GLY A 189 -5.66 -12.55 16.10
CA GLY A 189 -7.02 -12.42 16.59
C GLY A 189 -7.36 -13.48 17.64
N MET A 190 -8.04 -13.05 18.69
CA MET A 190 -8.49 -13.88 19.80
C MET A 190 -10.02 -14.07 19.78
N PRO A 191 -10.55 -15.13 20.43
CA PRO A 191 -11.99 -15.40 20.45
C PRO A 191 -12.83 -14.36 21.20
N ASN A 192 -12.21 -13.52 22.02
CA ASN A 192 -12.85 -12.45 22.80
C ASN A 192 -12.96 -11.12 22.04
N ASN A 193 -12.93 -11.16 20.70
CA ASN A 193 -12.96 -9.99 19.82
C ASN A 193 -11.77 -9.03 19.96
N LEU A 194 -10.66 -9.50 20.53
CA LEU A 194 -9.42 -8.75 20.60
C LEU A 194 -8.49 -9.15 19.46
N GLU A 195 -7.83 -8.19 18.84
CA GLU A 195 -6.76 -8.39 17.86
C GLU A 195 -5.52 -7.64 18.35
N LEU A 196 -4.39 -8.34 18.39
CA LEU A 196 -3.08 -7.76 18.65
C LEU A 196 -2.33 -7.65 17.34
N GLY A 197 -1.64 -6.54 17.14
CA GLY A 197 -0.84 -6.28 15.96
C GLY A 197 0.57 -5.81 16.28
N LEU A 198 1.53 -6.20 15.44
CA LEU A 198 2.80 -5.52 15.30
C LEU A 198 3.12 -5.29 13.82
N ARG A 199 3.41 -4.05 13.44
CA ARG A 199 3.90 -3.68 12.12
C ARG A 199 5.30 -3.09 12.21
N THR A 200 6.16 -3.42 11.26
CA THR A 200 7.48 -2.83 11.07
C THR A 200 7.66 -2.44 9.63
N GLU A 201 8.25 -1.28 9.38
CA GLU A 201 8.31 -0.66 8.06
C GLU A 201 9.65 0.01 7.86
N TYR A 202 10.13 -0.01 6.63
CA TYR A 202 11.37 0.64 6.24
C TYR A 202 11.23 1.24 4.85
N VAL A 203 11.68 2.48 4.68
CA VAL A 203 11.91 3.11 3.37
C VAL A 203 13.34 3.60 3.32
N ALA A 204 14.00 3.40 2.18
CA ALA A 204 15.34 3.87 1.94
C ALA A 204 15.35 5.40 1.79
N GLY A 205 16.48 6.00 2.14
CA GLY A 205 16.74 7.40 1.86
C GLY A 205 17.32 7.56 0.46
N ASN A 206 17.04 8.70 -0.17
CA ASN A 206 17.65 9.09 -1.42
C ASN A 206 18.20 10.52 -1.28
N HIS A 207 19.52 10.64 -1.31
CA HIS A 207 20.21 11.92 -1.13
C HIS A 207 19.97 12.89 -2.28
N GLU A 208 19.81 12.40 -3.51
CA GLU A 208 19.61 13.25 -4.70
C GLU A 208 18.24 13.95 -4.68
N THR A 209 17.25 13.32 -4.05
CA THR A 209 15.88 13.83 -3.89
C THR A 209 15.59 14.33 -2.47
N GLU A 210 16.63 14.45 -1.62
CA GLU A 210 16.54 14.84 -0.20
C GLU A 210 15.52 14.02 0.61
N GLN A 211 15.26 12.80 0.17
CA GLN A 211 14.33 11.93 0.84
C GLN A 211 15.00 11.18 2.00
N ASP A 212 14.34 11.15 3.14
CA ASP A 212 14.83 10.52 4.35
C ASP A 212 14.70 8.98 4.32
N ALA A 213 15.67 8.31 4.94
CA ALA A 213 15.55 6.91 5.31
C ALA A 213 14.74 6.85 6.59
N ARG A 214 13.68 6.04 6.60
CA ARG A 214 12.77 5.95 7.76
C ARG A 214 12.50 4.51 8.15
N PHE A 215 12.46 4.29 9.46
CA PHE A 215 12.00 3.05 10.06
C PHE A 215 10.83 3.34 10.99
N ARG A 216 9.74 2.59 10.87
CA ARG A 216 8.58 2.71 11.76
C ARG A 216 8.24 1.34 12.37
N ALA A 217 7.99 1.32 13.67
CA ALA A 217 7.45 0.17 14.39
C ALA A 217 6.16 0.55 15.10
N SER A 218 5.09 -0.21 14.84
CA SER A 218 3.74 0.09 15.30
C SER A 218 3.11 -1.13 15.98
N PRO A 219 3.21 -1.28 17.31
CA PRO A 219 2.32 -2.17 18.04
C PRO A 219 0.91 -1.57 18.11
N GLY A 220 -0.10 -2.42 18.04
CA GLY A 220 -1.51 -2.01 18.09
C GLY A 220 -2.41 -3.06 18.72
N ILE A 221 -3.53 -2.58 19.23
CA ILE A 221 -4.61 -3.41 19.77
C ILE A 221 -5.93 -2.92 19.20
N THR A 222 -6.72 -3.84 18.64
CA THR A 222 -8.06 -3.57 18.12
C THR A 222 -9.05 -4.42 18.88
N TRP A 223 -10.14 -3.81 19.37
CA TRP A 223 -11.27 -4.51 19.96
C TRP A 223 -12.50 -4.32 19.08
N TYR A 224 -13.20 -5.41 18.77
CA TYR A 224 -14.45 -5.40 18.04
C TYR A 224 -15.62 -5.50 19.03
N ALA A 225 -16.47 -4.47 19.04
CA ALA A 225 -17.57 -4.36 20.00
C ALA A 225 -18.74 -5.31 19.70
N ASN A 226 -18.82 -5.83 18.48
CA ASN A 226 -19.89 -6.72 18.04
C ASN A 226 -19.37 -7.88 17.18
N ALA A 227 -20.16 -8.95 17.11
CA ALA A 227 -19.81 -10.15 16.34
C ALA A 227 -19.69 -9.89 14.83
N ALA A 228 -20.43 -8.90 14.32
CA ALA A 228 -20.37 -8.48 12.92
C ALA A 228 -19.09 -7.71 12.56
N ARG A 229 -18.24 -7.37 13.55
CA ARG A 229 -17.01 -6.58 13.39
C ARG A 229 -17.22 -5.23 12.70
N THR A 230 -18.40 -4.63 12.86
CA THR A 230 -18.74 -3.33 12.26
C THR A 230 -18.45 -2.15 13.16
N LEU A 231 -18.29 -2.37 14.47
CA LEU A 231 -17.83 -1.36 15.43
C LEU A 231 -16.49 -1.81 16.00
N ARG A 232 -15.42 -1.06 15.72
CA ARG A 232 -14.08 -1.34 16.24
C ARG A 232 -13.49 -0.12 16.96
N LEU A 233 -12.78 -0.40 18.04
CA LEU A 233 -11.94 0.55 18.76
C LEU A 233 -10.49 0.10 18.62
N ARG A 234 -9.58 1.00 18.24
CA ARG A 234 -8.16 0.70 18.06
C ARG A 234 -7.32 1.68 18.84
N LEU A 235 -6.28 1.15 19.49
CA LEU A 235 -5.19 1.92 20.07
C LEU A 235 -3.90 1.46 19.38
N GLN A 236 -3.13 2.41 18.85
CA GLN A 236 -1.89 2.13 18.14
C GLN A 236 -0.82 3.12 18.62
N TYR A 237 0.39 2.62 18.81
CA TYR A 237 1.56 3.46 19.06
C TYR A 237 2.48 3.37 17.85
N ASN A 238 3.05 4.49 17.43
CA ASN A 238 4.06 4.55 16.38
C ASN A 238 5.37 5.04 16.99
N TYR A 239 6.41 4.22 16.88
CA TYR A 239 7.80 4.65 16.96
C TYR A 239 8.27 4.90 15.53
N ASP A 240 8.64 6.14 15.20
CA ASP A 240 9.09 6.53 13.87
C ASP A 240 10.48 7.16 13.98
N HIS A 241 11.45 6.65 13.23
CA HIS A 241 12.80 7.18 13.21
C HIS A 241 13.20 7.52 11.78
N SER A 242 13.52 8.79 11.56
CA SER A 242 14.05 9.37 10.32
C SER A 242 15.49 9.77 10.51
N ASN A 243 16.35 9.48 9.53
CA ASN A 243 17.74 9.93 9.55
C ASN A 243 17.91 11.46 9.42
N MET A 244 16.87 12.17 8.96
CA MET A 244 16.89 13.64 8.81
C MET A 244 16.11 14.34 9.92
N ARG A 245 14.96 13.79 10.33
CA ARG A 245 14.04 14.44 11.30
C ARG A 245 14.23 13.95 12.74
N GLY A 246 14.95 12.85 12.94
CA GLY A 246 15.12 12.23 14.26
C GLY A 246 14.00 11.25 14.60
N THR A 247 13.74 11.07 15.89
CA THR A 247 12.75 10.12 16.40
C THR A 247 11.48 10.83 16.85
N ASP A 248 10.34 10.35 16.35
CA ASP A 248 9.01 10.79 16.74
C ASP A 248 8.21 9.63 17.35
N HIS A 249 7.31 10.00 18.27
CA HIS A 249 6.42 9.10 18.96
C HIS A 249 4.98 9.59 18.81
N ALA A 250 4.07 8.71 18.38
CA ALA A 250 2.65 9.03 18.28
C ALA A 250 1.78 7.94 18.90
N ILE A 251 0.68 8.34 19.54
CA ILE A 251 -0.36 7.44 20.02
C ILE A 251 -1.66 7.80 19.31
N TRP A 252 -2.28 6.81 18.69
CA TRP A 252 -3.52 6.95 17.96
C TRP A 252 -4.63 6.18 18.66
N ALA A 253 -5.77 6.83 18.86
CA ALA A 253 -7.01 6.20 19.25
C ALA A 253 -8.03 6.38 18.12
N GLN A 254 -8.60 5.28 17.63
CA GLN A 254 -9.57 5.30 16.53
C GLN A 254 -10.85 4.57 16.94
N CYS A 255 -12.00 5.17 16.66
CA CYS A 255 -13.30 4.52 16.64
C CYS A 255 -13.78 4.47 15.19
N SER A 256 -14.19 3.28 14.73
CA SER A 256 -14.65 3.09 13.36
C SER A 256 -15.97 2.33 13.35
N ILE A 257 -16.91 2.84 12.57
CA ILE A 257 -18.27 2.30 12.39
C ILE A 257 -18.47 2.01 10.91
N ALA A 258 -18.80 0.77 10.57
CA ALA A 258 -19.15 0.35 9.22
C ALA A 258 -20.65 0.06 9.13
N TRP A 259 -21.33 0.69 8.17
CA TRP A 259 -22.75 0.44 7.89
C TRP A 259 -22.87 -0.44 6.64
N GLY A 260 -23.57 -1.58 6.74
CA GLY A 260 -23.73 -2.52 5.62
C GLY A 260 -22.80 -3.74 5.62
N GLY A 261 -21.97 -3.90 6.66
CA GLY A 261 -21.05 -5.03 6.84
C GLY A 261 -19.58 -4.59 6.84
N PRO A 262 -18.63 -5.51 7.14
CA PRO A 262 -17.21 -5.22 6.98
C PRO A 262 -16.88 -5.01 5.49
N GLU A 263 -15.91 -4.15 5.19
CA GLU A 263 -15.36 -4.01 3.83
C GLU A 263 -14.92 -5.39 3.31
N VAL A 264 -15.35 -5.75 2.10
CA VAL A 264 -15.04 -7.05 1.50
C VAL A 264 -13.54 -7.10 1.21
N ARG A 265 -12.83 -8.01 1.88
CA ARG A 265 -11.37 -8.12 1.84
C ARG A 265 -10.85 -9.16 0.89
#